data_AF-A0A2R6KPT9-F1
#
_entry.id   AF-A0A2R6KPT9-F1
#
_cell.length_a   1.000
_cell.length_b   1.000
_cell.length_c   1.000
_cell.angle_alpha   90.00
_cell.angle_beta   90.00
_cell.angle_gamma   90.00
#
_symmetry.space_group_name_H-M   'P 1'
#
loop_
_entity.id
_entity.type
_entity.pdbx_description
1 polymer ?
#
loop_
_entity_poly.entity_id
_entity_poly.type
_entity_poly.pdbx_seq_one_letter_code
_entity_poly.pdbx_strand_id
1 'polypeptide(L)'
;MVDRAYLRRALLRTGGVVAAVGLAGCTGDPTDGTDDRDEGGETETATDTASDSDDQFGSTDATGQVTLLSSGDSPDIAVEPSVTVADEFVTSDSPALLRVDVDNPTDDPVTIGEYRAVVFQYVASSDQRYTLLPHSDRSTDGVPERTRPTYPTADGAACWRLTEPIAVTAEYGTVEVPAGGTLTAFVGLYPDATAETCLPAGTYRFKTTYTTAPLEQTSDGTATDESPSAEWGFSLEVESL
;
A
#
# COMPACT_ATOMS: atom_id res chain seq x y z
N MET A 1 -30.20 30.33 -33.44
CA MET A 1 -30.49 31.71 -32.97
C MET A 1 -31.81 31.63 -32.21
N VAL A 2 -31.87 32.20 -30.98
CA VAL A 2 -32.97 32.13 -29.98
C VAL A 2 -32.96 30.82 -29.16
N ASP A 3 -32.91 30.75 -27.83
CA ASP A 3 -32.73 31.75 -26.75
C ASP A 3 -32.08 31.07 -25.53
N ARG A 4 -31.28 31.80 -24.75
CA ARG A 4 -30.65 31.33 -23.51
C ARG A 4 -31.59 31.59 -22.34
N ALA A 5 -32.11 30.54 -21.69
CA ALA A 5 -32.77 30.66 -20.40
C ALA A 5 -31.82 30.26 -19.26
N TYR A 6 -31.18 31.27 -18.69
CA TYR A 6 -30.50 31.22 -17.40
C TYR A 6 -31.50 30.88 -16.29
N LEU A 7 -31.29 29.81 -15.52
CA LEU A 7 -31.94 29.65 -14.22
C LEU A 7 -30.92 29.83 -13.10
N ARG A 8 -30.86 31.05 -12.56
CA ARG A 8 -30.21 31.36 -11.28
C ARG A 8 -31.16 30.94 -10.17
N ARG A 9 -30.73 30.07 -9.25
CA ARG A 9 -31.35 29.93 -7.94
C ARG A 9 -30.31 30.21 -6.87
N ALA A 10 -30.41 31.41 -6.31
CA ALA A 10 -29.82 31.78 -5.04
C ALA A 10 -30.92 31.67 -3.97
N LEU A 11 -30.64 30.94 -2.89
CA LEU A 11 -31.34 31.11 -1.61
C LEU A 11 -30.30 31.13 -0.48
N LEU A 12 -30.55 32.05 0.44
CA LEU A 12 -29.64 32.63 1.42
C LEU A 12 -29.69 31.91 2.78
N ARG A 13 -28.52 31.87 3.42
CA ARG A 13 -28.19 32.14 4.84
C ARG A 13 -29.19 31.79 5.96
N THR A 14 -28.68 30.99 6.90
CA THR A 14 -28.74 31.15 8.38
C THR A 14 -27.62 30.26 8.93
N GLY A 15 -26.67 30.62 9.78
CA GLY A 15 -26.62 31.63 10.85
C GLY A 15 -26.45 30.89 12.19
N GLY A 16 -25.22 30.79 12.70
CA GLY A 16 -24.94 30.19 14.03
C GLY A 16 -23.45 30.21 14.40
N VAL A 17 -23.07 31.16 15.25
CA VAL A 17 -21.76 31.33 15.91
C VAL A 17 -21.98 31.12 17.42
N VAL A 18 -20.88 30.89 18.18
CA VAL A 18 -20.70 30.93 19.66
C VAL A 18 -20.68 29.51 20.29
N ALA A 19 -19.77 29.06 21.17
CA ALA A 19 -18.59 29.54 21.94
C ALA A 19 -17.75 28.28 22.28
N ALA A 20 -16.40 28.27 22.32
CA ALA A 20 -15.44 28.84 23.27
C ALA A 20 -15.35 28.15 24.67
N VAL A 21 -14.12 27.68 24.95
CA VAL A 21 -13.39 27.51 26.24
C VAL A 21 -13.63 26.27 27.11
N GLY A 22 -12.53 25.56 27.37
CA GLY A 22 -12.34 24.62 28.47
C GLY A 22 -10.88 24.19 28.63
N LEU A 23 -9.98 25.13 28.96
CA LEU A 23 -8.62 24.84 29.42
C LEU A 23 -8.62 24.70 30.96
N ALA A 24 -8.15 23.56 31.46
CA ALA A 24 -7.61 23.35 32.81
C ALA A 24 -6.57 22.22 32.66
N GLY A 25 -5.30 22.31 33.07
CA GLY A 25 -4.71 23.07 34.15
C GLY A 25 -4.46 22.14 35.34
N CYS A 26 -3.31 21.47 35.38
CA CYS A 26 -2.71 20.98 36.62
C CYS A 26 -1.18 20.97 36.53
N THR A 27 -0.60 21.87 37.31
CA THR A 27 0.80 22.05 37.68
C THR A 27 1.09 21.38 39.02
N GLY A 28 2.32 20.90 39.22
CA GLY A 28 2.90 20.49 40.51
C GLY A 28 3.79 19.26 40.32
N ASP A 29 5.05 19.19 40.74
CA ASP A 29 5.77 19.92 41.80
C ASP A 29 7.29 19.85 41.52
N PRO A 30 8.07 20.90 41.83
CA PRO A 30 9.54 20.88 41.77
C PRO A 30 10.13 20.43 43.12
N THR A 31 11.13 19.54 43.09
CA THR A 31 11.98 19.28 44.26
C THR A 31 13.35 19.90 44.05
N ASP A 32 13.67 20.79 44.99
CA ASP A 32 14.93 21.52 45.19
C ASP A 32 15.98 20.69 45.94
N GLY A 33 17.26 21.00 45.66
CA GLY A 33 18.43 20.69 46.49
C GLY A 33 19.21 19.44 46.05
N THR A 34 20.53 19.47 45.82
CA THR A 34 21.57 20.32 46.41
C THR A 34 22.81 20.36 45.50
N ASP A 35 23.47 21.52 45.47
CA ASP A 35 24.82 21.77 44.94
C ASP A 35 25.85 20.71 45.37
N ASP A 36 26.77 20.35 44.47
CA ASP A 36 28.19 20.45 44.79
C ASP A 36 29.00 20.78 43.52
N ARG A 37 29.82 21.81 43.66
CA ARG A 37 30.79 22.30 42.70
C ARG A 37 31.97 21.33 42.66
N ASP A 38 32.49 21.05 41.47
CA ASP A 38 33.93 20.86 41.35
C ASP A 38 34.44 21.42 40.01
N GLU A 39 35.55 22.14 40.12
CA GLU A 39 36.19 22.95 39.10
C GLU A 39 37.13 22.10 38.22
N GLY A 40 37.23 22.50 36.94
CA GLY A 40 38.49 22.41 36.19
C GLY A 40 38.56 21.31 35.15
N GLY A 41 38.81 21.70 33.89
CA GLY A 41 39.24 20.77 32.86
C GLY A 41 38.91 21.19 31.43
N GLU A 42 39.68 22.14 30.91
CA GLU A 42 40.23 22.16 29.54
C GLU A 42 39.26 22.04 28.34
N THR A 43 39.10 23.17 27.64
CA THR A 43 38.55 23.31 26.31
C THR A 43 39.44 22.59 25.28
N GLU A 44 39.07 21.37 24.89
CA GLU A 44 39.52 20.76 23.64
C GLU A 44 38.34 20.69 22.67
N THR A 45 38.38 21.57 21.66
CA THR A 45 37.50 21.53 20.49
C THR A 45 37.87 20.30 19.66
N ALA A 46 37.31 19.14 19.99
CA ALA A 46 37.29 18.01 19.09
C ALA A 46 36.34 18.33 17.93
N THR A 47 36.92 18.61 16.77
CA THR A 47 36.22 18.55 15.49
C THR A 47 36.04 17.07 15.18
N ASP A 48 35.02 16.44 15.79
CA ASP A 48 34.56 15.15 15.30
C ASP A 48 33.67 15.43 14.10
N THR A 49 34.31 15.27 12.94
CA THR A 49 33.67 15.09 11.65
C THR A 49 32.45 14.20 11.84
N ALA A 50 31.26 14.79 11.70
CA ALA A 50 30.07 14.03 11.36
C ALA A 50 30.44 13.23 10.12
N SER A 51 30.72 11.95 10.30
CA SER A 51 30.60 10.98 9.22
C SER A 51 29.11 10.93 8.93
N ASP A 52 28.66 11.85 8.07
CA ASP A 52 27.56 11.62 7.15
C ASP A 52 27.94 10.39 6.33
N SER A 53 27.77 9.23 6.95
CA SER A 53 27.61 7.99 6.22
C SER A 53 26.15 8.05 5.81
N ASP A 54 25.91 8.58 4.61
CA ASP A 54 24.69 8.30 3.88
C ASP A 54 24.42 6.80 4.04
N ASP A 55 23.42 6.47 4.85
CA ASP A 55 22.89 5.13 5.08
C ASP A 55 22.27 4.61 3.76
N GLN A 56 23.12 4.38 2.76
CA GLN A 56 22.83 3.50 1.63
C GLN A 56 23.15 2.07 2.11
N PHE A 57 22.51 1.65 3.21
CA PHE A 57 22.63 0.29 3.71
C PHE A 57 21.72 -0.59 2.86
N GLY A 58 22.27 -1.13 1.79
CA GLY A 58 21.86 -2.46 1.38
C GLY A 58 21.95 -3.36 2.61
N SER A 59 20.85 -4.04 2.96
CA SER A 59 20.86 -4.95 4.11
C SER A 59 22.01 -5.93 3.91
N THR A 60 22.95 -6.02 4.85
CA THR A 60 24.13 -6.88 4.69
C THR A 60 23.79 -8.38 4.58
N ASP A 61 22.53 -8.74 4.83
CA ASP A 61 21.97 -10.08 4.66
C ASP A 61 21.02 -10.19 3.44
N ALA A 62 20.95 -9.17 2.58
CA ALA A 62 20.15 -9.21 1.37
C ALA A 62 20.74 -10.20 0.36
N THR A 63 19.88 -11.04 -0.19
CA THR A 63 20.20 -12.04 -1.22
C THR A 63 19.56 -11.74 -2.55
N GLY A 64 18.72 -10.72 -2.59
CA GLY A 64 18.13 -10.21 -3.81
C GLY A 64 17.47 -8.85 -3.62
N GLN A 65 17.14 -8.24 -4.75
CA GLN A 65 16.53 -6.92 -4.84
C GLN A 65 15.41 -6.95 -5.86
N VAL A 66 14.39 -6.12 -5.62
CA VAL A 66 13.22 -5.97 -6.48
C VAL A 66 13.08 -4.53 -6.93
N THR A 67 13.01 -4.33 -8.25
CA THR A 67 12.79 -3.03 -8.87
C THR A 67 11.46 -3.03 -9.62
N LEU A 68 10.63 -2.01 -9.40
CA LEU A 68 9.43 -1.80 -10.22
C LEU A 68 9.84 -1.20 -11.57
N LEU A 69 9.63 -1.94 -12.66
CA LEU A 69 9.99 -1.48 -14.00
C LEU A 69 8.89 -0.63 -14.63
N SER A 70 7.64 -1.06 -14.46
CA SER A 70 6.48 -0.37 -15.00
C SER A 70 5.20 -0.75 -14.27
N SER A 71 4.34 0.24 -14.03
CA SER A 71 2.92 0.04 -13.82
C SER A 71 2.21 0.17 -15.17
N GLY A 72 1.26 -0.72 -15.46
CA GLY A 72 0.37 -0.57 -16.60
C GLY A 72 -0.47 0.70 -16.46
N ASP A 73 -1.02 1.18 -17.57
CA ASP A 73 -1.90 2.34 -17.58
C ASP A 73 -3.09 2.11 -16.63
N SER A 74 -3.44 3.13 -15.84
CA SER A 74 -4.62 3.06 -14.98
C SER A 74 -5.85 2.90 -15.87
N PRO A 75 -6.70 1.88 -15.62
CA PRO A 75 -7.87 1.65 -16.44
C PRO A 75 -8.86 2.82 -16.32
N ASP A 76 -9.58 3.11 -17.41
CA ASP A 76 -10.59 4.18 -17.46
C ASP A 76 -11.90 3.73 -16.77
N ILE A 77 -11.82 3.50 -15.45
CA ILE A 77 -12.95 3.19 -14.56
C ILE A 77 -12.83 3.99 -13.25
N ALA A 78 -13.83 3.87 -12.37
CA ALA A 78 -14.03 4.77 -11.23
C ALA A 78 -12.95 4.74 -10.12
N VAL A 79 -11.86 3.97 -10.27
CA VAL A 79 -10.77 3.89 -9.31
C VAL A 79 -9.41 3.84 -10.01
N GLU A 80 -8.39 4.33 -9.33
CA GLU A 80 -7.03 4.49 -9.84
C GLU A 80 -6.07 3.60 -9.03
N PRO A 81 -5.79 2.38 -9.49
CA PRO A 81 -4.83 1.51 -8.81
C PRO A 81 -3.39 1.93 -9.09
N SER A 82 -2.53 1.82 -8.07
CA SER A 82 -1.10 2.08 -8.14
C SER A 82 -0.31 1.09 -7.29
N VAL A 83 0.98 0.93 -7.60
CA VAL A 83 1.89 0.03 -6.87
C VAL A 83 3.24 0.71 -6.63
N THR A 84 3.80 0.51 -5.45
CA THR A 84 5.14 0.97 -5.08
C THR A 84 5.91 -0.16 -4.38
N VAL A 85 7.24 -0.13 -4.48
CA VAL A 85 8.09 -1.04 -3.70
C VAL A 85 8.21 -0.47 -2.30
N ALA A 86 7.72 -1.21 -1.31
CA ALA A 86 7.70 -0.81 0.08
C ALA A 86 8.98 -1.21 0.81
N ASP A 87 9.48 -2.41 0.53
CA ASP A 87 10.79 -2.91 0.94
C ASP A 87 11.39 -3.66 -0.26
N GLU A 88 12.51 -3.19 -0.81
CA GLU A 88 13.06 -3.71 -2.06
C GLU A 88 13.90 -4.98 -1.91
N PHE A 89 14.44 -5.23 -0.71
CA PHE A 89 15.37 -6.32 -0.48
C PHE A 89 14.68 -7.59 -0.02
N VAL A 90 15.19 -8.73 -0.51
CA VAL A 90 14.90 -10.06 0.02
C VAL A 90 15.97 -10.39 1.05
N THR A 91 15.58 -10.56 2.31
CA THR A 91 16.47 -10.83 3.43
C THR A 91 16.15 -12.18 4.08
N SER A 92 16.91 -12.55 5.11
CA SER A 92 16.61 -13.75 5.90
C SER A 92 15.33 -13.62 6.74
N ASP A 93 14.91 -12.38 7.02
CA ASP A 93 13.77 -12.06 7.89
C ASP A 93 12.50 -11.66 7.14
N SER A 94 12.62 -11.14 5.90
CA SER A 94 11.48 -10.71 5.09
C SER A 94 11.68 -10.93 3.59
N PRO A 95 10.62 -11.27 2.84
CA PRO A 95 10.63 -11.09 1.39
C PRO A 95 10.61 -9.60 1.03
N ALA A 96 10.85 -9.30 -0.25
CA ALA A 96 10.56 -7.98 -0.80
C ALA A 96 9.04 -7.70 -0.73
N LEU A 97 8.69 -6.48 -0.34
CA LEU A 97 7.31 -6.05 -0.13
C LEU A 97 6.90 -4.97 -1.12
N LEU A 98 5.67 -5.07 -1.59
CA LEU A 98 5.00 -4.06 -2.39
C LEU A 98 3.85 -3.46 -1.58
N ARG A 99 3.61 -2.17 -1.77
CA ARG A 99 2.40 -1.49 -1.36
C ARG A 99 1.52 -1.29 -2.59
N VAL A 100 0.27 -1.67 -2.47
CA VAL A 100 -0.76 -1.44 -3.48
C VAL A 100 -1.80 -0.50 -2.89
N ASP A 101 -2.07 0.59 -3.62
CA ASP A 101 -3.10 1.56 -3.29
C ASP A 101 -4.13 1.59 -4.42
N VAL A 102 -5.41 1.68 -4.07
CA VAL A 102 -6.50 1.87 -5.03
C VAL A 102 -7.29 3.09 -4.61
N ASP A 103 -7.03 4.19 -5.30
CA ASP A 103 -7.63 5.49 -5.01
C ASP A 103 -9.01 5.60 -5.65
N ASN A 104 -9.97 6.16 -4.91
CA ASN A 104 -11.26 6.57 -5.44
C ASN A 104 -11.25 8.10 -5.62
N PRO A 105 -10.97 8.63 -6.82
CA PRO A 105 -10.91 10.07 -7.07
C PRO A 105 -12.30 10.72 -7.15
N THR A 106 -13.37 9.94 -7.07
CA THR A 106 -14.75 10.43 -7.22
C THR A 106 -15.30 11.00 -5.91
N ASP A 107 -16.39 11.78 -6.02
CA ASP A 107 -17.10 12.36 -4.88
C ASP A 107 -18.10 11.38 -4.23
N ASP A 108 -18.23 10.16 -4.75
CA ASP A 108 -19.13 9.12 -4.26
C ASP A 108 -18.34 7.86 -3.85
N PRO A 109 -18.84 7.05 -2.90
CA PRO A 109 -18.21 5.77 -2.57
C PRO A 109 -18.27 4.81 -3.77
N VAL A 110 -17.19 4.08 -4.01
CA VAL A 110 -17.10 3.07 -5.06
C VAL A 110 -16.99 1.68 -4.44
N THR A 111 -17.89 0.78 -4.81
CA THR A 111 -17.77 -0.64 -4.46
C THR A 111 -16.94 -1.37 -5.50
N ILE A 112 -15.84 -1.98 -5.07
CA ILE A 112 -14.97 -2.83 -5.89
C ILE A 112 -15.31 -4.30 -5.62
N GLY A 113 -15.59 -5.06 -6.68
CA GLY A 113 -15.63 -6.52 -6.67
C GLY A 113 -14.25 -7.12 -6.89
N GLU A 114 -14.06 -8.38 -6.46
CA GLU A 114 -12.75 -9.05 -6.47
C GLU A 114 -11.71 -8.30 -5.63
N TYR A 115 -12.07 -7.89 -4.41
CA TYR A 115 -11.22 -7.01 -3.58
C TYR A 115 -9.82 -7.56 -3.29
N ARG A 116 -9.59 -8.87 -3.43
CA ARG A 116 -8.26 -9.49 -3.23
C ARG A 116 -7.42 -9.29 -4.47
N ALA A 117 -8.05 -9.51 -5.62
CA ALA A 117 -7.45 -9.45 -6.93
C ALA A 117 -7.04 -8.00 -7.24
N VAL A 118 -7.88 -7.01 -6.93
CA VAL A 118 -7.57 -5.60 -7.17
C VAL A 118 -6.33 -5.12 -6.42
N VAL A 119 -5.92 -5.75 -5.31
CA VAL A 119 -4.68 -5.40 -4.57
C VAL A 119 -3.60 -6.50 -4.67
N PHE A 120 -3.67 -7.36 -5.69
CA PHE A 120 -2.70 -8.40 -5.96
C PHE A 120 -2.48 -9.46 -4.87
N GLN A 121 -3.41 -9.59 -3.92
CA GLN A 121 -3.33 -10.67 -2.94
C GLN A 121 -3.63 -12.01 -3.60
N TYR A 122 -2.70 -12.97 -3.46
CA TYR A 122 -2.74 -14.31 -4.03
C TYR A 122 -2.64 -14.37 -5.56
N VAL A 123 -2.01 -13.37 -6.17
CA VAL A 123 -1.84 -13.30 -7.63
C VAL A 123 -0.46 -13.83 -8.03
N ALA A 124 -0.46 -14.80 -8.94
CA ALA A 124 0.76 -15.32 -9.54
C ALA A 124 1.26 -14.41 -10.67
N SER A 125 2.57 -14.44 -10.93
CA SER A 125 3.14 -13.90 -12.16
C SER A 125 2.62 -14.66 -13.37
N SER A 126 2.66 -14.04 -14.55
CA SER A 126 2.12 -14.62 -15.80
C SER A 126 2.81 -15.94 -16.18
N ASP A 127 4.07 -16.11 -15.78
CA ASP A 127 4.88 -17.32 -15.96
C ASP A 127 4.85 -18.27 -14.76
N GLN A 128 4.06 -17.94 -13.72
CA GLN A 128 3.86 -18.72 -12.50
C GLN A 128 5.14 -18.99 -11.69
N ARG A 129 6.18 -18.16 -11.87
CA ARG A 129 7.46 -18.26 -11.15
C ARG A 129 7.40 -17.61 -9.77
N TYR A 130 6.53 -16.62 -9.61
CA TYR A 130 6.32 -15.89 -8.37
C TYR A 130 4.84 -15.80 -8.04
N THR A 131 4.53 -15.71 -6.74
CA THR A 131 3.20 -15.41 -6.23
C THR A 131 3.29 -14.27 -5.22
N LEU A 132 2.36 -13.33 -5.32
CA LEU A 132 2.16 -12.26 -4.36
C LEU A 132 1.22 -12.74 -3.26
N LEU A 133 1.68 -12.73 -2.02
CA LEU A 133 0.89 -13.17 -0.86
C LEU A 133 0.64 -12.01 0.10
N PRO A 134 -0.51 -11.99 0.80
CA PRO A 134 -0.82 -10.94 1.76
C PRO A 134 0.30 -10.73 2.78
N HIS A 135 0.60 -9.47 3.03
CA HIS A 135 1.51 -9.00 4.07
C HIS A 135 0.89 -7.88 4.92
N SER A 136 -0.43 -7.72 4.80
CA SER A 136 -1.30 -6.95 5.68
C SER A 136 -2.75 -7.37 5.40
N ASP A 137 -3.66 -6.98 6.29
CA ASP A 137 -5.06 -6.82 5.92
C ASP A 137 -5.23 -5.65 4.94
N ARG A 138 -6.38 -5.60 4.28
CA ARG A 138 -6.79 -4.44 3.47
C ARG A 138 -7.42 -3.39 4.37
N SER A 139 -7.18 -2.12 4.09
CA SER A 139 -7.73 -1.02 4.90
C SER A 139 -8.16 0.14 4.02
N THR A 140 -9.31 0.72 4.36
CA THR A 140 -9.77 2.03 3.86
C THR A 140 -9.68 3.14 4.91
N ASP A 141 -9.23 2.80 6.12
CA ASP A 141 -9.07 3.72 7.26
C ASP A 141 -7.64 4.31 7.35
N GLY A 142 -6.77 3.98 6.39
CA GLY A 142 -5.36 4.37 6.36
C GLY A 142 -4.43 3.20 6.09
N VAL A 143 -3.12 3.45 6.21
CA VAL A 143 -2.08 2.44 5.93
C VAL A 143 -2.17 1.31 6.97
N PRO A 144 -2.45 0.05 6.57
CA PRO A 144 -2.57 -1.06 7.50
C PRO A 144 -1.21 -1.47 8.05
N GLU A 145 -1.20 -2.08 9.24
CA GLU A 145 0.00 -2.67 9.80
C GLU A 145 0.51 -3.83 8.93
N ARG A 146 1.83 -3.86 8.69
CA ARG A 146 2.47 -4.96 7.97
C ARG A 146 2.48 -6.19 8.87
N THR A 147 1.62 -7.16 8.55
CA THR A 147 1.52 -8.44 9.26
C THR A 147 1.71 -9.57 8.26
N ARG A 148 2.66 -10.46 8.53
CA ARG A 148 2.92 -11.64 7.68
C ARG A 148 2.20 -12.86 8.24
N PRO A 149 1.21 -13.44 7.52
CA PRO A 149 0.73 -14.78 7.83
C PRO A 149 1.87 -15.80 7.68
N THR A 150 1.80 -16.91 8.44
CA THR A 150 2.78 -17.98 8.26
C THR A 150 2.52 -18.71 6.95
N TYR A 151 3.48 -18.67 6.04
CA TYR A 151 3.47 -19.44 4.79
C TYR A 151 4.50 -20.58 4.85
N PRO A 152 4.25 -21.70 4.16
CA PRO A 152 5.19 -22.81 4.10
C PRO A 152 6.33 -22.46 3.16
N THR A 153 7.38 -21.84 3.69
CA THR A 153 8.59 -21.46 2.96
C THR A 153 9.77 -22.35 3.33
N ALA A 154 10.74 -22.49 2.42
CA ALA A 154 11.93 -23.29 2.68
C ALA A 154 12.74 -22.66 3.82
N ASP A 155 13.01 -23.43 4.86
CA ASP A 155 13.77 -22.98 6.03
C ASP A 155 15.22 -22.61 5.66
N GLY A 156 15.75 -21.58 6.34
CA GLY A 156 17.18 -21.28 6.34
C GLY A 156 17.75 -20.67 5.05
N ALA A 157 16.89 -20.28 4.10
CA ALA A 157 17.31 -19.51 2.94
C ALA A 157 16.57 -18.18 2.92
N ALA A 158 17.33 -17.09 2.84
CA ALA A 158 16.84 -15.75 2.53
C ALA A 158 16.32 -15.74 1.08
N CYS A 159 15.25 -16.43 0.80
CA CYS A 159 14.70 -16.54 -0.55
C CYS A 159 13.19 -16.78 -0.57
N TRP A 160 12.59 -17.13 0.59
CA TRP A 160 11.14 -17.19 0.75
C TRP A 160 10.41 -18.08 -0.25
N ARG A 161 11.11 -19.03 -0.88
CA ARG A 161 10.51 -19.97 -1.82
C ARG A 161 9.50 -20.83 -1.09
N LEU A 162 8.30 -20.93 -1.62
CA LEU A 162 7.27 -21.80 -1.09
C LEU A 162 7.72 -23.27 -1.16
N THR A 163 7.37 -24.08 -0.17
CA THR A 163 7.61 -25.54 -0.19
C THR A 163 6.43 -26.30 -0.75
N GLU A 164 5.26 -25.67 -0.77
CA GLU A 164 4.03 -26.22 -1.32
C GLU A 164 3.15 -25.10 -1.89
N PRO A 165 2.24 -25.41 -2.85
CA PRO A 165 1.30 -24.43 -3.37
C PRO A 165 0.38 -23.88 -2.28
N ILE A 166 0.04 -22.59 -2.38
CA ILE A 166 -0.94 -21.99 -1.47
C ILE A 166 -2.36 -22.34 -1.95
N ALA A 167 -3.10 -23.06 -1.11
CA ALA A 167 -4.52 -23.29 -1.34
C ALA A 167 -5.32 -22.03 -1.01
N VAL A 168 -6.07 -21.53 -1.98
CA VAL A 168 -6.90 -20.33 -1.83
C VAL A 168 -8.36 -20.73 -1.96
N THR A 169 -9.18 -20.32 -0.99
CA THR A 169 -10.63 -20.46 -1.11
C THR A 169 -11.14 -19.54 -2.21
N ALA A 170 -11.98 -20.07 -3.10
CA ALA A 170 -12.73 -19.25 -4.04
C ALA A 170 -13.70 -18.37 -3.25
N GLU A 171 -13.31 -17.14 -3.00
CA GLU A 171 -14.05 -16.15 -2.23
C GLU A 171 -14.33 -14.97 -3.14
N TYR A 172 -15.61 -14.82 -3.50
CA TYR A 172 -16.12 -13.60 -4.12
C TYR A 172 -16.43 -12.61 -3.02
N GLY A 173 -15.79 -11.45 -3.08
CA GLY A 173 -15.96 -10.41 -2.07
C GLY A 173 -15.89 -9.02 -2.65
N THR A 174 -16.57 -8.09 -1.98
CA THR A 174 -16.61 -6.67 -2.33
C THR A 174 -16.04 -5.81 -1.21
N VAL A 175 -15.47 -4.66 -1.57
CA VAL A 175 -15.03 -3.62 -0.62
C VAL A 175 -15.53 -2.27 -1.09
N GLU A 176 -16.02 -1.44 -0.17
CA GLU A 176 -16.38 -0.06 -0.47
C GLU A 176 -15.19 0.85 -0.17
N VAL A 177 -14.77 1.63 -1.16
CA VAL A 177 -13.76 2.68 -1.02
C VAL A 177 -14.48 4.02 -0.88
N PRO A 178 -14.30 4.75 0.23
CA PRO A 178 -14.94 6.05 0.43
C PRO A 178 -14.65 7.04 -0.70
N ALA A 179 -15.52 8.03 -0.88
CA ALA A 179 -15.27 9.17 -1.76
C ALA A 179 -13.94 9.87 -1.39
N GLY A 180 -13.06 10.07 -2.37
CA GLY A 180 -11.72 10.61 -2.14
C GLY A 180 -10.81 9.73 -1.25
N GLY A 181 -11.21 8.49 -0.96
CA GLY A 181 -10.50 7.56 -0.10
C GLY A 181 -9.59 6.60 -0.87
N THR A 182 -8.82 5.81 -0.13
CA THR A 182 -7.87 4.84 -0.67
C THR A 182 -8.08 3.50 0.00
N LEU A 183 -8.08 2.42 -0.78
CA LEU A 183 -7.89 1.06 -0.29
C LEU A 183 -6.39 0.71 -0.36
N THR A 184 -5.78 0.41 0.78
CA THR A 184 -4.35 0.06 0.85
C THR A 184 -4.16 -1.39 1.29
N ALA A 185 -3.20 -2.08 0.70
CA ALA A 185 -2.70 -3.37 1.18
C ALA A 185 -1.20 -3.57 0.87
N PHE A 186 -0.54 -4.43 1.64
CA PHE A 186 0.81 -4.90 1.37
C PHE A 186 0.79 -6.35 0.90
N VAL A 187 1.66 -6.66 -0.06
CA VAL A 187 1.91 -8.01 -0.54
C VAL A 187 3.40 -8.30 -0.55
N GLY A 188 3.78 -9.52 -0.17
CA GLY A 188 5.16 -10.00 -0.28
C GLY A 188 5.34 -10.82 -1.54
N LEU A 189 6.55 -10.78 -2.11
CA LEU A 189 6.95 -11.53 -3.29
C LEU A 189 7.55 -12.89 -2.89
N TYR A 190 6.92 -13.99 -3.31
CA TYR A 190 7.36 -15.35 -2.98
C TYR A 190 7.62 -16.14 -4.25
N PRO A 191 8.83 -16.72 -4.43
CA PRO A 191 9.06 -17.72 -5.46
C PRO A 191 8.12 -18.91 -5.28
N ASP A 192 7.53 -19.37 -6.38
CA ASP A 192 6.57 -20.48 -6.35
C ASP A 192 7.22 -21.80 -5.91
N ALA A 193 6.41 -22.74 -5.41
CA ALA A 193 6.90 -24.05 -4.98
C ALA A 193 7.57 -24.85 -6.10
N THR A 194 7.18 -24.59 -7.35
CA THR A 194 7.76 -25.19 -8.56
C THR A 194 9.01 -24.46 -9.06
N ALA A 195 9.43 -23.36 -8.44
CA ALA A 195 10.62 -22.63 -8.85
C ALA A 195 11.89 -23.50 -8.70
N GLU A 196 12.64 -23.61 -9.80
CA GLU A 196 13.90 -24.37 -9.88
C GLU A 196 15.02 -23.81 -8.99
N THR A 197 14.97 -22.51 -8.67
CA THR A 197 15.96 -21.83 -7.84
C THR A 197 15.28 -21.10 -6.68
N CYS A 198 16.05 -20.82 -5.63
CA CYS A 198 15.57 -20.18 -4.41
C CYS A 198 14.95 -18.80 -4.70
N LEU A 199 15.60 -17.98 -5.52
CA LEU A 199 15.13 -16.67 -5.94
C LEU A 199 15.42 -16.52 -7.45
N PRO A 200 14.47 -16.88 -8.32
CA PRO A 200 14.63 -16.70 -9.76
C PRO A 200 14.84 -15.24 -10.16
N ALA A 201 16.01 -14.89 -10.69
CA ALA A 201 16.23 -13.57 -11.26
C ALA A 201 15.55 -13.44 -12.62
N GLY A 202 15.09 -12.22 -12.95
CA GLY A 202 14.45 -11.90 -14.22
C GLY A 202 13.32 -10.87 -14.10
N THR A 203 12.61 -10.67 -15.20
CA THR A 203 11.44 -9.77 -15.26
C THR A 203 10.14 -10.55 -15.17
N TYR A 204 9.26 -10.16 -14.24
CA TYR A 204 8.00 -10.85 -13.95
C TYR A 204 6.81 -9.91 -14.08
N ARG A 205 5.81 -10.31 -14.87
CA ARG A 205 4.58 -9.55 -15.09
C ARG A 205 3.46 -10.10 -14.22
N PHE A 206 2.84 -9.22 -13.44
CA PHE A 206 1.60 -9.49 -12.70
C PHE A 206 0.43 -8.79 -13.38
N LYS A 207 -0.73 -9.48 -13.42
CA LYS A 207 -1.97 -8.97 -13.98
C LYS A 207 -3.16 -9.47 -13.16
N THR A 208 -4.19 -8.66 -13.08
CA THR A 208 -5.41 -8.97 -12.35
C THR A 208 -6.60 -8.29 -13.00
N THR A 209 -7.79 -8.84 -12.78
CA THR A 209 -9.06 -8.27 -13.23
C THR A 209 -9.93 -7.98 -12.02
N TYR A 210 -10.65 -6.86 -12.05
CA TYR A 210 -11.59 -6.48 -11.01
C TYR A 210 -12.81 -5.78 -11.63
N THR A 211 -13.87 -5.64 -10.84
CA THR A 211 -15.10 -4.95 -11.24
C THR A 211 -15.39 -3.80 -10.31
N THR A 212 -16.11 -2.78 -10.78
CA THR A 212 -16.73 -1.78 -9.92
C THR A 212 -18.24 -1.85 -10.07
N ALA A 213 -18.97 -1.58 -8.99
CA ALA A 213 -20.43 -1.45 -9.09
C ALA A 213 -20.78 -0.32 -10.07
N PRO A 214 -21.83 -0.47 -10.89
CA PRO A 214 -22.22 0.58 -11.82
C PRO A 214 -22.53 1.88 -11.07
N LEU A 215 -21.91 2.98 -11.51
CA LEU A 215 -22.36 4.33 -11.18
C LEU A 215 -23.82 4.44 -11.65
N GLU A 216 -24.68 5.04 -10.83
CA GLU A 216 -26.15 4.91 -10.89
C GLU A 216 -26.81 4.83 -12.29
N GLN A 217 -27.89 4.04 -12.36
CA GLN A 217 -28.76 3.85 -13.53
C GLN A 217 -28.96 5.16 -14.32
N THR A 218 -28.54 5.16 -15.59
CA THR A 218 -28.88 6.26 -16.49
C THR A 218 -30.40 6.39 -16.58
N SER A 219 -30.90 7.63 -16.58
CA SER A 219 -32.34 7.95 -16.57
C SER A 219 -33.12 7.40 -17.79
N ASP A 220 -32.44 6.77 -18.75
CA ASP A 220 -33.01 6.16 -19.94
C ASP A 220 -33.43 4.68 -19.74
N GLY A 221 -33.28 4.12 -18.54
CA GLY A 221 -33.86 2.82 -18.18
C GLY A 221 -33.23 1.61 -18.88
N THR A 222 -32.15 1.79 -19.62
CA THR A 222 -31.28 0.71 -20.08
C THR A 222 -30.19 0.49 -19.05
N ALA A 223 -30.47 -0.35 -18.05
CA ALA A 223 -29.43 -0.97 -17.25
C ALA A 223 -28.55 -1.79 -18.22
N THR A 224 -27.30 -1.40 -18.41
CA THR A 224 -26.29 -2.38 -18.79
C THR A 224 -26.09 -3.25 -17.57
N ASP A 225 -26.68 -4.44 -17.56
CA ASP A 225 -26.65 -5.40 -16.43
C ASP A 225 -25.23 -5.92 -16.10
N GLU A 226 -24.19 -5.47 -16.82
CA GLU A 226 -22.80 -5.80 -16.56
C GLU A 226 -22.12 -4.69 -15.74
N SER A 227 -21.56 -5.08 -14.60
CA SER A 227 -20.67 -4.22 -13.82
C SER A 227 -19.41 -3.92 -14.66
N PRO A 228 -18.97 -2.65 -14.75
CA PRO A 228 -17.72 -2.33 -15.45
C PRO A 228 -16.55 -3.14 -14.88
N SER A 229 -15.75 -3.71 -15.77
CA SER A 229 -14.58 -4.53 -15.44
C SER A 229 -13.32 -3.94 -16.04
N ALA A 230 -12.21 -4.03 -15.32
CA ALA A 230 -10.90 -3.60 -15.80
C ALA A 230 -9.82 -4.65 -15.53
N GLU A 231 -8.84 -4.72 -16.43
CA GLU A 231 -7.56 -5.40 -16.19
C GLU A 231 -6.51 -4.36 -15.82
N TRP A 232 -5.67 -4.65 -14.82
CA TRP A 232 -4.49 -3.84 -14.53
C TRP A 232 -3.32 -4.71 -14.06
N GLY A 233 -2.11 -4.14 -14.04
CA GLY A 233 -0.93 -4.88 -13.61
C GLY A 233 0.38 -4.14 -13.75
N PHE A 234 1.46 -4.79 -13.38
CA PHE A 234 2.80 -4.20 -13.33
C PHE A 234 3.88 -5.25 -13.59
N SER A 235 5.09 -4.78 -13.88
CA SER A 235 6.27 -5.63 -14.06
C SER A 235 7.33 -5.32 -13.02
N LEU A 236 7.91 -6.37 -12.44
CA LEU A 236 9.06 -6.30 -11.54
C LEU A 236 10.29 -6.87 -12.22
N GLU A 237 11.45 -6.31 -11.90
CA GLU A 237 12.74 -6.97 -12.06
C GLU A 237 13.17 -7.54 -10.71
N VAL A 238 13.64 -8.78 -10.71
CA VAL A 238 14.24 -9.44 -9.55
C VAL A 238 15.70 -9.74 -9.88
N GLU A 239 16.58 -9.28 -9.02
CA GLU A 239 18.02 -9.49 -9.11
C GLU A 239 18.48 -10.30 -7.89
N SER A 240 19.46 -11.17 -8.10
CA SER A 240 20.16 -11.86 -7.01
C SER A 240 21.40 -11.06 -6.59
N LEU A 241 21.67 -10.97 -5.29
CA LEU A 241 22.84 -10.28 -4.71
C LEU A 241 23.90 -11.26 -4.21
#